data_AF-A0A645BF22-F1
#
_entry.id   AF-A0A645BF22-F1
#
_cell.length_a   1.000
_cell.length_b   1.000
_cell.length_c   1.000
_cell.angle_alpha   90.00
_cell.angle_beta   90.00
_cell.angle_gamma   90.00
#
_symmetry.space_group_name_H-M   'P 1'
#
loop_
_entity.id
_entity.type
_entity.pdbx_description
1 polymer ?
#
loop_
_entity_poly.entity_id
_entity_poly.type
_entity_poly.pdbx_seq_one_letter_code
_entity_poly.pdbx_strand_id
1 'polypeptide(L)' 'MLARYADKVVGYTLPKTNSAVIFTDSVKVSAYASDAVTAMQQAGIITGNPDGSFAPTASATRAEASKMIAVLIQGMAEM' A
#
# COMPACT_ATOMS: atom_id res chain seq x y z
N MET A 1 -2.67 2.35 -7.31
CA MET A 1 -2.51 1.57 -8.56
C MET A 1 -1.96 0.16 -8.31
N LEU A 2 -0.97 -0.02 -7.44
CA LEU A 2 -0.36 -1.33 -7.15
C LEU A 2 -1.37 -2.40 -6.67
N ALA A 3 -2.24 -2.06 -5.71
CA ALA A 3 -3.28 -2.98 -5.23
C ALA A 3 -4.23 -3.47 -6.33
N ARG A 4 -4.60 -2.55 -7.24
CA ARG A 4 -5.49 -2.88 -8.37
C ARG A 4 -4.80 -3.77 -9.39
N TYR A 5 -3.50 -3.62 -9.59
CA TYR A 5 -2.70 -4.47 -10.47
C TYR A 5 -2.59 -5.89 -9.91
N ALA A 6 -2.31 -6.02 -8.60
CA ALA A 6 -2.26 -7.31 -7.92
C ALA A 6 -3.58 -8.09 -8.09
N ASP A 7 -4.73 -7.44 -7.85
CA ASP A 7 -6.04 -8.08 -7.99
C ASP A 7 -6.42 -8.38 -9.45
N LYS A 8 -6.35 -7.37 -10.34
CA LYS A 8 -6.94 -7.46 -11.69
C LYS A 8 -6.05 -8.06 -12.76
N VAL A 9 -4.73 -8.04 -12.57
CA VAL A 9 -3.78 -8.52 -13.59
C VAL A 9 -3.09 -9.80 -13.14
N VAL A 10 -2.69 -9.84 -11.87
CA VAL A 10 -1.92 -10.98 -11.31
C VAL A 10 -2.85 -12.03 -10.70
N GLY A 11 -4.06 -11.66 -10.29
CA GLY A 11 -4.97 -12.54 -9.55
C GLY A 11 -4.52 -12.79 -8.10
N TYR A 12 -3.64 -11.94 -7.58
CA TYR A 12 -3.13 -12.02 -6.21
C TYR A 12 -3.98 -11.15 -5.28
N THR A 13 -4.61 -11.78 -4.29
CA THR A 13 -5.35 -11.06 -3.24
C THR A 13 -4.38 -10.67 -2.14
N LEU A 14 -4.28 -9.36 -1.88
CA LEU A 14 -3.43 -8.83 -0.82
C LEU A 14 -3.81 -9.42 0.56
N PRO A 15 -2.85 -9.96 1.32
CA PRO A 15 -3.13 -10.51 2.63
C PRO A 15 -3.51 -9.40 3.62
N LYS A 16 -4.47 -9.67 4.49
CA LYS A 16 -4.88 -8.75 5.57
C LYS A 16 -4.22 -9.12 6.89
N THR A 17 -2.89 -9.19 6.89
CA THR A 17 -2.10 -9.63 8.05
C THR A 17 -2.06 -8.58 9.15
N ASN A 18 -2.01 -7.30 8.78
CA ASN A 18 -1.97 -6.19 9.73
C ASN A 18 -3.36 -5.54 9.91
N SER A 19 -3.63 -5.06 11.12
CA SER A 19 -4.81 -4.23 11.40
C SER A 19 -4.73 -2.91 10.63
N ALA A 20 -5.87 -2.45 10.10
CA ALA A 20 -5.92 -1.15 9.44
C ALA A 20 -5.68 -0.02 10.45
N VAL A 21 -4.75 0.87 10.14
CA VAL A 21 -4.43 2.08 10.91
C VAL A 21 -4.89 3.29 10.10
N ILE A 22 -5.57 4.22 10.74
CA ILE A 22 -5.98 5.47 10.09
C ILE A 22 -4.78 6.42 10.10
N PHE A 23 -4.30 6.80 8.92
CA PHE A 23 -3.26 7.82 8.77
C PHE A 23 -3.77 9.19 9.20
N THR A 24 -2.89 10.00 9.78
CA THR A 24 -3.22 11.35 10.28
C THR A 24 -3.69 12.29 9.18
N ASP A 25 -3.26 12.05 7.94
CA ASP A 25 -3.61 12.80 6.74
C ASP A 25 -4.55 12.03 5.80
N SER A 26 -5.30 11.06 6.32
CA SER A 26 -6.31 10.28 5.58
C SER A 26 -7.32 11.15 4.82
N VAL A 27 -7.64 12.35 5.32
CA VAL A 27 -8.51 13.33 4.65
C VAL A 27 -7.95 13.85 3.32
N LYS A 28 -6.64 13.75 3.09
CA LYS A 28 -5.98 14.13 1.84
C LYS A 28 -5.94 12.97 0.83
N VAL A 29 -6.33 11.76 1.25
CA VAL A 29 -6.40 10.60 0.36
C VAL A 29 -7.68 10.71 -0.48
N SER A 30 -7.51 10.73 -1.80
CA SER A 30 -8.66 10.71 -2.72
C SER A 30 -9.51 9.46 -2.49
N ALA A 31 -10.84 9.58 -2.61
CA ALA A 31 -11.79 8.49 -2.35
C ALA A 31 -11.46 7.20 -3.13
N TYR A 32 -11.04 7.32 -4.40
CA TYR A 32 -10.67 6.17 -5.23
C TYR A 32 -9.41 5.42 -4.73
N ALA A 33 -8.57 6.07 -3.92
CA ALA A 33 -7.32 5.54 -3.42
C ALA A 33 -7.44 4.96 -2.00
N SER A 34 -8.47 5.35 -1.25
CA SER A 34 -8.67 4.95 0.15
C SER A 34 -8.58 3.44 0.33
N ASP A 35 -9.41 2.68 -0.38
CA ASP A 35 -9.45 1.21 -0.26
C ASP A 35 -8.11 0.56 -0.64
N ALA A 36 -7.44 1.09 -1.66
CA ALA A 36 -6.15 0.58 -2.10
C ALA A 36 -5.04 0.84 -1.07
N VAL A 37 -5.05 2.02 -0.45
CA VAL A 37 -4.10 2.40 0.60
C VAL A 37 -4.30 1.51 1.82
N THR A 38 -5.55 1.30 2.26
CA THR A 38 -5.86 0.38 3.35
C THR A 38 -5.41 -1.04 3.03
N ALA A 39 -5.72 -1.58 1.85
CA ALA A 39 -5.32 -2.93 1.48
C ALA A 39 -3.80 -3.11 1.46
N MET A 40 -3.07 -2.13 0.91
CA MET A 40 -1.60 -2.17 0.88
C MET A 40 -0.97 -2.02 2.26
N GLN A 41 -1.59 -1.24 3.15
CA GLN A 41 -1.17 -1.13 4.54
C GLN A 41 -1.37 -2.45 5.29
N GLN A 42 -2.55 -3.05 5.15
CA GLN A 42 -2.88 -4.33 5.76
C GLN A 42 -1.96 -5.46 5.27
N ALA A 43 -1.52 -5.39 4.01
CA ALA A 43 -0.54 -6.31 3.44
C ALA A 43 0.92 -6.02 3.85
N GLY A 44 1.18 -4.98 4.64
CA GLY A 44 2.53 -4.59 5.05
C GLY A 44 3.38 -3.97 3.94
N ILE A 45 2.78 -3.64 2.79
CA ILE A 45 3.46 -2.98 1.67
C ILE A 45 3.69 -1.50 1.99
N ILE A 46 2.75 -0.88 2.71
CA ILE A 46 2.82 0.53 3.15
C ILE A 46 2.75 0.57 4.68
N THR A 47 3.72 1.24 5.32
CA THR A 47 3.70 1.51 6.77
C THR A 47 3.39 2.96 7.10
N GLY A 48 3.55 3.87 6.14
CA GLY A 48 3.51 5.32 6.38
C GLY A 48 4.82 5.85 6.98
N ASN A 49 4.80 7.12 7.35
CA ASN A 49 5.91 7.86 7.92
C ASN A 49 5.95 7.74 9.45
N PRO A 50 7.10 8.04 10.10
CA PRO A 50 7.23 7.99 11.56
C PRO A 50 6.26 8.93 12.32
N ASP A 51 5.76 9.98 11.66
CA ASP A 51 4.78 10.93 12.19
C ASP A 51 3.32 10.44 12.07
N GLY A 52 3.10 9.23 11.54
CA GLY A 52 1.78 8.65 11.31
C GLY A 52 1.07 9.14 10.04
N SER A 53 1.74 9.92 9.19
CA SER A 53 1.22 10.36 7.89
C SER A 53 1.49 9.34 6.78
N PHE A 54 0.67 9.39 5.72
CA PHE A 54 0.89 8.64 4.48
C PHE A 54 1.46 9.52 3.35
N ALA A 55 1.23 10.83 3.39
CA ALA A 55 1.63 11.81 2.39
C ALA A 55 1.09 11.49 0.96
N PRO A 56 -0.24 11.38 0.76
CA PRO A 56 -0.84 10.92 -0.49
C PRO A 56 -0.57 11.83 -1.71
N THR A 57 -0.24 13.10 -1.47
CA THR A 57 0.06 14.09 -2.52
C THR A 57 1.56 14.27 -2.76
N ALA A 58 2.41 13.64 -1.95
CA ALA A 58 3.85 13.70 -2.13
C ALA A 58 4.30 12.72 -3.22
N SER A 59 5.34 13.08 -3.95
CA SER A 59 5.97 12.17 -4.91
C SER A 59 6.73 11.09 -4.17
N ALA A 60 6.43 9.82 -4.46
CA ALA A 60 7.24 8.70 -3.98
C ALA A 60 8.64 8.76 -4.61
N THR A 61 9.66 8.54 -3.80
CA THR A 61 11.03 8.35 -4.26
C THR A 61 11.16 7.03 -5.01
N ARG A 62 12.19 6.92 -5.87
CA ARG A 62 12.51 5.66 -6.54
C ARG A 62 12.74 4.52 -5.56
N ALA A 63 13.36 4.80 -4.41
CA ALA A 63 13.63 3.80 -3.38
C ALA A 63 12.32 3.27 -2.76
N GLU A 64 11.37 4.15 -2.44
CA GLU A 64 10.06 3.77 -1.90
C GLU A 64 9.24 2.98 -2.91
N ALA A 65 9.22 3.43 -4.17
CA ALA A 65 8.52 2.72 -5.25
C ALA A 65 9.09 1.30 -5.45
N SER A 66 10.42 1.16 -5.52
CA SER A 66 11.09 -0.14 -5.64
C SER A 66 10.81 -1.03 -4.43
N LYS A 67 10.80 -0.48 -3.21
CA LYS A 67 10.47 -1.23 -2.00
C LYS A 67 9.05 -1.79 -2.04
N MET A 68 8.06 -0.97 -2.42
CA MET A 68 6.67 -1.42 -2.54
C MET A 68 6.51 -2.57 -3.54
N ILE A 69 7.20 -2.47 -4.70
CA ILE A 69 7.18 -3.52 -5.73
C ILE A 69 7.88 -4.79 -5.22
N ALA A 70 9.04 -4.66 -4.58
CA ALA A 70 9.78 -5.79 -4.05
C ALA A 70 9.00 -6.57 -2.98
N VAL A 71 8.35 -5.86 -2.05
CA VAL A 71 7.50 -6.50 -1.02
C VAL A 71 6.31 -7.21 -1.65
N LEU A 72 5.68 -6.61 -2.67
CA LEU A 72 4.59 -7.27 -3.39
C LEU A 72 5.06 -8.57 -4.06
N ILE A 73 6.20 -8.52 -4.77
CA ILE A 73 6.75 -9.71 -5.44
C ILE A 73 7.14 -10.78 -4.42
N GLN A 74 7.73 -10.39 -3.29
CA GLN A 74 8.07 -11.32 -2.20
C GLN A 74 6.81 -11.99 -1.64
N GLY A 75 5.76 -11.22 -1.35
CA GLY A 75 4.49 -11.78 -0.85
C GLY A 75 3.78 -12.70 -1.84
N MET A 76 4.06 -12.58 -3.14
CA MET A 76 3.59 -13.51 -4.16
C MET A 76 4.44 -14.80 -4.24
N ALA A 77 5.74 -14.70 -3.95
CA ALA A 77 6.67 -15.82 -4.04
C ALA A 77 6.59 -16.78 -2.84
N GLU A 78 6.04 -16.32 -1.72
CA GLU A 78 5.82 -17.10 -0.49
C GLU A 78 4.53 -17.93 -0.51
N MET A 79 3.83 -18.01 -1.65
CA MET A 79 2.64 -18.85 -1.88
C MET A 79 2.97 -20.27 -2.35
#